data_AF-A0A7C7C2S3-F1
#
_entry.id   AF-A0A7C7C2S3-F1
#
_cell.length_a   1.000
_cell.length_b   1.000
_cell.length_c   1.000
_cell.angle_alpha   90.00
_cell.angle_beta   90.00
_cell.angle_gamma   90.00
#
_symmetry.space_group_name_H-M   'P 1'
#
loop_
_entity.id
_entity.type
_entity.pdbx_description
1 polymer ?
#
loop_
_entity_poly.entity_id
_entity_poly.type
_entity_poly.pdbx_seq_one_letter_code
_entity_poly.pdbx_strand_id
1 'polypeptide(L)' 'MTECKELRKIVRDAALDKDVMGVMALNKLCTELTYERVSKVWHGNTSAKFCDVEYVLSVLDIKVRWSK' A
#
# COMPACT_ATOMS: atom_id res chain seq x y z
N MET A 1 7.95 -1.36 16.58
CA MET A 1 6.95 -1.17 15.50
C MET A 1 6.90 -2.48 14.72
N THR A 2 5.74 -3.14 14.65
CA THR A 2 5.64 -4.48 14.05
C THR A 2 5.32 -4.37 12.57
N GLU A 3 6.03 -5.15 11.75
CA GLU A 3 5.94 -5.10 10.29
C GLU A 3 5.49 -6.45 9.73
N CYS A 4 4.56 -6.43 8.79
CA CYS A 4 4.24 -7.53 7.89
C CYS A 4 5.15 -7.43 6.66
N LYS A 5 6.22 -8.23 6.64
CA LYS A 5 7.21 -8.26 5.55
C LYS A 5 6.57 -8.61 4.20
N GLU A 6 5.54 -9.45 4.22
CA GLU A 6 4.82 -9.90 3.03
C GLU A 6 3.99 -8.77 2.42
N LEU A 7 3.22 -8.04 3.23
CA LEU A 7 2.50 -6.84 2.78
C LEU A 7 3.46 -5.81 2.17
N ARG A 8 4.57 -5.53 2.85
CA ARG A 8 5.59 -4.59 2.35
C ARG A 8 6.12 -5.02 0.98
N LYS A 9 6.39 -6.32 0.81
CA LYS A 9 6.88 -6.87 -0.46
C LYS A 9 5.84 -6.70 -1.56
N ILE A 10 4.59 -7.13 -1.32
CA ILE A 10 3.48 -7.02 -2.28
C ILE A 10 3.31 -5.57 -2.76
N VAL A 11 3.24 -4.61 -1.83
CA VAL A 11 3.04 -3.19 -2.17
C VAL A 11 4.20 -2.64 -2.98
N ARG A 12 5.45 -3.00 -2.64
CA ARG A 12 6.63 -2.50 -3.35
C ARG A 12 6.83 -3.13 -4.71
N ASP A 13 6.64 -4.44 -4.82
CA ASP A 13 6.74 -5.16 -6.10
C ASP A 13 5.68 -4.61 -7.07
N ALA A 14 4.44 -4.44 -6.61
CA ALA A 14 3.37 -3.86 -7.42
C ALA A 14 3.58 -2.38 -7.78
N ALA A 15 4.21 -1.61 -6.90
CA ALA A 15 4.60 -0.24 -7.20
C ALA A 15 5.71 -0.20 -8.26
N LEU A 16 6.70 -1.10 -8.20
CA LEU A 16 7.76 -1.21 -9.21
C LEU A 16 7.20 -1.61 -10.58
N ASP A 17 6.25 -2.54 -10.64
CA ASP A 17 5.58 -2.94 -11.89
C ASP A 17 4.83 -1.78 -12.58
N LYS A 18 4.55 -0.70 -11.84
CA LYS A 18 3.88 0.52 -12.32
C LYS A 18 4.78 1.75 -12.41
N ASP A 19 6.11 1.58 -12.32
CA ASP A 19 7.08 2.67 -12.28
C ASP A 19 6.87 3.68 -11.12
N VAL A 20 6.20 3.24 -10.04
CA VAL A 20 5.96 4.04 -8.84
C VAL A 20 7.15 3.90 -7.88
N MET A 21 8.16 4.74 -8.09
CA MET A 21 9.38 4.72 -7.28
C MET A 21 9.23 5.48 -5.96
N GLY A 22 8.99 4.72 -4.90
CA GLY A 22 9.01 5.21 -3.52
C GLY A 22 7.67 5.71 -2.99
N VAL A 23 7.59 5.88 -1.67
CA VAL A 23 6.37 6.25 -0.95
C VAL A 23 5.80 7.61 -1.39
N MET A 24 6.66 8.56 -1.77
CA MET A 24 6.22 9.88 -2.25
C MET A 24 5.50 9.79 -3.60
N ALA A 25 5.96 8.93 -4.50
CA ALA A 25 5.30 8.70 -5.78
C ALA A 25 3.94 8.02 -5.55
N LEU A 26 3.90 7.00 -4.70
CA LEU A 26 2.65 6.32 -4.34
C LEU A 26 1.65 7.28 -3.69
N ASN A 27 2.09 8.14 -2.77
CA ASN A 27 1.23 9.10 -2.10
C ASN A 27 0.57 10.10 -3.06
N LYS A 28 1.22 10.44 -4.18
CA LYS A 28 0.60 11.30 -5.21
C LYS A 28 -0.57 10.61 -5.92
N LEU A 29 -0.56 9.28 -5.98
CA LEU A 29 -1.64 8.48 -6.56
C LEU A 29 -2.77 8.21 -5.55
N CYS A 30 -2.42 8.10 -4.27
CA CYS A 30 -3.36 7.87 -3.18
C CYS A 30 -3.98 9.18 -2.65
N THR A 31 -4.88 9.79 -3.42
CA THR A 31 -5.47 11.10 -3.11
C THR A 31 -6.40 11.11 -1.88
N GLU A 32 -6.91 9.96 -1.45
CA GLU A 32 -7.83 9.83 -0.31
C GLU A 32 -7.13 9.60 1.04
N LEU A 33 -5.81 9.41 1.03
CA LEU A 33 -5.02 9.10 2.22
C LEU A 33 -4.00 10.19 2.52
N THR A 34 -3.70 10.38 3.80
CA THR A 34 -2.55 11.19 4.22
C THR A 34 -1.26 10.43 3.96
N TYR A 35 -0.16 11.16 3.80
CA TYR A 35 1.18 10.57 3.65
C TYR A 35 1.51 9.56 4.75
N GLU A 36 1.12 9.85 6.00
CA GLU A 36 1.36 8.92 7.12
C GLU A 36 0.64 7.58 6.92
N ARG A 37 -0.59 7.59 6.41
CA ARG A 37 -1.37 6.37 6.15
C ARG A 37 -0.78 5.59 4.99
N VAL A 38 -0.43 6.27 3.90
CA VAL A 38 0.26 5.65 2.75
C VAL A 38 1.60 5.05 3.18
N SER A 39 2.37 5.77 3.98
CA SER A 39 3.66 5.33 4.51
C SER A 39 3.52 4.08 5.38
N LYS A 40 2.51 4.01 6.26
CA LYS A 40 2.22 2.81 7.03
C LYS A 40 2.01 1.59 6.14
N VAL A 41 1.23 1.72 5.06
CA VAL A 41 1.01 0.61 4.10
C VAL A 41 2.29 0.28 3.34
N TRP A 42 3.02 1.28 2.85
CA TRP A 42 4.30 1.13 2.13
C TRP A 42 5.37 0.38 2.94
N HIS A 43 5.40 0.60 4.25
CA HIS A 43 6.32 -0.07 5.16
C HIS A 43 5.78 -1.42 5.67
N GLY A 44 4.55 -1.80 5.31
CA GLY A 44 3.89 -3.00 5.80
C GLY A 44 3.60 -2.95 7.31
N ASN A 45 3.33 -1.77 7.86
CA ASN A 45 3.07 -1.59 9.28
C ASN A 45 1.77 -2.32 9.68
N THR A 46 1.81 -3.20 10.68
CA THR A 46 0.64 -3.98 11.10
C THR A 46 -0.47 -3.14 11.76
N SER A 47 -0.17 -1.89 12.10
CA SER A 47 -1.18 -0.91 12.56
C SER A 47 -1.89 -0.18 11.41
N ALA A 48 -1.50 -0.42 10.15
CA ALA A 48 -2.20 0.12 8.99
C ALA A 48 -3.65 -0.39 8.99
N LYS A 49 -4.60 0.53 8.76
CA LYS A 49 -5.99 0.13 8.65
C LYS A 49 -6.16 -0.72 7.39
N PHE A 50 -6.99 -1.73 7.49
CA PHE A 50 -7.27 -2.62 6.38
C PHE A 50 -7.82 -1.89 5.14
N CYS A 51 -8.72 -0.93 5.33
CA CYS A 51 -9.21 -0.10 4.23
C CYS A 51 -8.11 0.73 3.54
N ASP A 52 -7.07 1.13 4.27
CA ASP A 52 -5.92 1.85 3.70
C ASP A 52 -5.11 0.91 2.81
N VAL A 53 -4.94 -0.34 3.26
CA VAL A 53 -4.27 -1.40 2.49
C VAL A 53 -5.06 -1.70 1.22
N GLU A 54 -6.37 -1.92 1.32
CA GLU A 54 -7.23 -2.21 0.17
C GLU A 54 -7.20 -1.07 -0.86
N TYR A 55 -7.26 0.19 -0.41
CA TYR A 55 -7.19 1.35 -1.28
C TYR A 55 -5.82 1.49 -1.97
N VAL A 56 -4.72 1.32 -1.24
CA VAL A 56 -3.37 1.38 -1.84
C VAL A 56 -3.20 0.26 -2.87
N LEU A 57 -3.66 -0.95 -2.56
CA LEU A 57 -3.60 -2.07 -3.49
C LEU A 57 -4.47 -1.82 -4.74
N SER A 58 -5.65 -1.22 -4.59
CA SER A 58 -6.50 -0.89 -5.74
C SER A 58 -5.89 0.18 -6.66
N VAL A 59 -5.24 1.21 -6.10
CA VAL A 59 -4.43 2.19 -6.86
C VAL A 59 -3.29 1.49 -7.62
N LEU A 60 -2.76 0.42 -7.06
CA LEU A 60 -1.75 -0.44 -7.68
C LEU A 60 -2.36 -1.55 -8.57
N ASP A 61 -3.65 -1.45 -8.96
CA ASP A 61 -4.40 -2.43 -9.77
C ASP A 61 -4.41 -3.87 -9.20
N ILE A 62 -4.09 -4.04 -7.93
CA ILE A 62 -4.27 -5.30 -7.23
C ILE A 62 -5.71 -5.38 -6.75
N LYS A 63 -6.50 -6.24 -7.40
CA LYS A 63 -7.86 -6.55 -6.95
C LYS A 63 -7.81 -7.57 -5.83
N VAL A 64 -8.02 -7.11 -4.61
CA VAL A 64 -8.24 -8.01 -3.47
C VAL A 64 -9.62 -8.66 -3.62
N ARG A 65 -9.67 -9.99 -3.71
CA ARG A 65 -10.93 -10.75 -3.71
C ARG A 65 -11.20 -11.27 -2.32
N TRP A 66 -12.35 -10.88 -1.76
CA TRP A 66 -12.82 -11.36 -0.48
C TRP A 66 -13.49 -12.72 -0.66
N SER A 67 -13.00 -13.74 0.04
CA SER A 67 -13.74 -14.98 0.28
C SER A 67 -14.62 -14.80 1.52
N LYS A 68 -15.88 -15.22 1.41
CA LYS A 68 -16.88 -15.18 2.48
C LYS A 68 -16.63 -16.25 3.53
#